data_AF-A0A962UV09-F1
#
_entry.id   AF-A0A962UV09-F1
#
_cell.length_a   1.000
_cell.length_b   1.000
_cell.length_c   1.000
_cell.angle_alpha   90.00
_cell.angle_beta   90.00
_cell.angle_gamma   90.00
#
_symmetry.space_group_name_H-M   'P 1'
#
loop_
_entity.id
_entity.type
_entity.pdbx_description
1 polymer ?
#
loop_
_entity_poly.entity_id
_entity_poly.type
_entity_poly.pdbx_seq_one_letter_code
_entity_poly.pdbx_strand_id
1 'polypeptide(L)'
;MMRTHAIVILLLLAGAARAGSQPAAFESGMQALMQGNYAEAYCQWRPLADQGYAEAQYHVGWLYANGNGLAVDLSRALEFWTAAAEQGHADAQFAVGLAYTTGDGVDRDLNRAVDWYLKAARLGHQDARDILLRLNGDRTVNLFEDHPELAYESWFGWGAEVRGERINVRGGPGTSHKIVASLDKGSEVRVVGRRGDWYMVVLPGDGGDGDRVAWIFGSLLSRTSG
;
A
#
# COMPACT_ATOMS: atom_id res chain seq x y z
N MET A 1 -40.69 38.92 25.53
CA MET A 1 -41.47 37.70 25.22
C MET A 1 -40.59 36.77 24.41
N MET A 2 -39.96 35.81 25.11
CA MET A 2 -39.18 34.73 24.52
C MET A 2 -40.12 33.76 23.81
N ARG A 3 -39.81 33.39 22.56
CA ARG A 3 -40.33 32.18 21.93
C ARG A 3 -39.17 31.21 21.71
N THR A 4 -39.18 30.26 22.62
CA THR A 4 -38.43 29.03 22.80
C THR A 4 -38.21 28.24 21.51
N HIS A 5 -36.94 28.03 21.17
CA HIS A 5 -36.30 26.78 20.74
C HIS A 5 -37.21 25.69 20.13
N ALA A 6 -37.29 25.64 18.80
CA ALA A 6 -37.76 24.46 18.06
C ALA A 6 -37.31 24.48 16.58
N ILE A 7 -36.01 24.66 16.34
CA ILE A 7 -35.36 24.05 15.16
C ILE A 7 -34.34 23.10 15.74
N VAL A 8 -34.87 21.92 16.00
CA VAL A 8 -34.19 20.71 16.41
C VAL A 8 -33.04 20.48 15.43
N ILE A 9 -31.85 20.48 16.01
CA ILE A 9 -30.64 19.78 15.57
C ILE A 9 -31.03 18.62 14.65
N LEU A 10 -30.93 18.85 13.34
CA LEU A 10 -31.16 17.84 12.32
C LEU A 10 -29.99 16.86 12.39
N LEU A 11 -30.18 15.82 13.20
CA LEU A 11 -29.60 14.48 13.09
C LEU A 11 -28.09 14.43 12.79
N LEU A 12 -27.30 14.72 13.83
CA LEU A 12 -26.01 14.04 14.08
C LEU A 12 -26.25 12.54 14.36
N LEU A 13 -26.64 11.78 13.33
CA LEU A 13 -26.71 10.31 13.38
C LEU A 13 -26.25 9.71 12.06
N ALA A 14 -24.99 9.94 11.70
CA ALA A 14 -24.22 9.03 10.87
C ALA A 14 -22.77 9.09 11.36
N GLY A 15 -22.25 7.96 11.85
CA GLY A 15 -20.83 7.81 12.14
C GLY A 15 -20.40 7.73 13.60
N ALA A 16 -21.26 7.28 14.51
CA ALA A 16 -20.77 6.57 15.70
C ALA A 16 -20.70 5.08 15.35
N ALA A 17 -19.67 4.70 14.59
CA ALA A 17 -19.37 3.31 14.30
C ALA A 17 -19.18 2.58 15.64
N ARG A 18 -20.17 1.74 15.93
CA ARG A 18 -20.27 0.94 17.13
C ARG A 18 -19.09 -0.03 17.12
N ALA A 19 -18.25 0.03 18.15
CA ALA A 19 -17.25 -0.99 18.39
C ALA A 19 -17.93 -2.38 18.45
N GLY A 20 -17.51 -3.31 17.59
CA GLY A 20 -17.29 -4.70 17.99
C GLY A 20 -18.00 -5.84 17.23
N SER A 21 -19.05 -5.63 16.44
CA SER A 21 -19.73 -6.75 15.76
C SER A 21 -20.18 -6.39 14.35
N GLN A 22 -19.90 -7.27 13.37
CA GLN A 22 -20.41 -7.12 12.01
C GLN A 22 -21.96 -7.18 12.00
N PRO A 23 -22.64 -6.57 11.03
CA PRO A 23 -24.09 -6.68 10.92
C PRO A 23 -24.51 -8.16 10.83
N ALA A 24 -25.52 -8.60 11.56
CA ALA A 24 -25.98 -10.00 11.53
C ALA A 24 -26.35 -10.48 10.11
N ALA A 25 -26.89 -9.58 9.28
CA ALA A 25 -27.15 -9.87 7.87
C ALA A 25 -25.85 -10.16 7.09
N PHE A 26 -24.74 -9.49 7.42
CA PHE A 26 -23.45 -9.76 6.79
C PHE A 26 -22.96 -11.16 7.12
N GLU A 27 -23.03 -11.56 8.39
CA GLU A 27 -22.67 -12.92 8.84
C GLU A 27 -23.55 -13.98 8.17
N SER A 28 -24.86 -13.72 8.06
CA SER A 28 -25.79 -14.60 7.34
C SER A 28 -25.40 -14.73 5.86
N GLY A 29 -25.00 -13.65 5.20
CA GLY A 29 -24.48 -13.68 3.84
C GLY A 29 -23.18 -14.48 3.72
N MET A 30 -22.26 -14.36 4.68
CA MET A 30 -21.03 -15.17 4.74
C MET A 30 -21.32 -16.66 4.93
N GLN A 31 -22.34 -17.01 5.72
CA GLN A 31 -22.78 -18.41 5.86
C GLN A 31 -23.36 -18.95 4.54
N ALA A 32 -24.18 -18.15 3.85
CA ALA A 32 -24.70 -18.52 2.54
C ALA A 32 -23.57 -18.72 1.52
N LEU A 33 -22.55 -17.84 1.52
CA LEU A 33 -21.34 -17.98 0.69
C LEU A 33 -20.63 -19.31 0.96
N MET A 34 -20.40 -19.67 2.23
CA MET A 34 -19.74 -20.93 2.60
C MET A 34 -20.52 -22.17 2.14
N GLN A 35 -21.84 -22.04 1.96
CA GLN A 35 -22.71 -23.09 1.44
C GLN A 35 -22.81 -23.08 -0.10
N GLY A 36 -22.13 -22.15 -0.78
CA GLY A 36 -22.23 -21.94 -2.22
C GLY A 36 -23.57 -21.32 -2.66
N ASN A 37 -24.38 -20.81 -1.73
CA ASN A 37 -25.65 -20.15 -2.03
C ASN A 37 -25.42 -18.66 -2.29
N TYR A 38 -24.90 -18.36 -3.47
CA TYR A 38 -24.54 -17.00 -3.86
C TYR A 38 -25.73 -16.03 -4.00
N ALA A 39 -26.91 -16.54 -4.37
CA ALA A 39 -28.12 -15.73 -4.49
C ALA A 39 -28.58 -15.23 -3.10
N GLU A 40 -28.54 -16.10 -2.09
CA GLU A 40 -28.85 -15.71 -0.71
C GLU A 40 -27.78 -14.75 -0.17
N ALA A 41 -26.50 -15.03 -0.42
CA ALA A 41 -25.42 -14.12 -0.04
C ALA A 41 -25.62 -12.71 -0.63
N TYR A 42 -26.00 -12.62 -1.91
CA TYR A 42 -26.35 -11.34 -2.55
C TYR A 42 -27.53 -10.65 -1.86
N CYS A 43 -28.62 -11.39 -1.59
CA CYS A 43 -29.81 -10.84 -0.92
C CYS A 43 -29.47 -10.22 0.45
N GLN A 44 -28.55 -10.84 1.20
CA GLN A 44 -28.12 -10.35 2.50
C GLN A 44 -27.15 -9.16 2.41
N TRP A 45 -26.20 -9.18 1.48
CA TRP A 45 -25.18 -8.13 1.36
C TRP A 45 -25.65 -6.90 0.60
N ARG A 46 -26.55 -7.03 -0.39
CA ARG A 46 -26.96 -5.90 -1.23
C ARG A 46 -27.51 -4.71 -0.42
N PRO A 47 -28.46 -4.90 0.53
CA PRO A 47 -28.97 -3.80 1.34
C PRO A 47 -27.89 -3.13 2.22
N LEU A 48 -26.90 -3.90 2.68
CA LEU A 48 -25.77 -3.38 3.45
C LEU A 48 -24.81 -2.58 2.57
N ALA A 49 -24.56 -3.05 1.35
CA ALA A 49 -23.75 -2.36 0.37
C ALA A 49 -24.37 -1.01 -0.03
N ASP A 50 -25.70 -0.98 -0.21
CA ASP A 50 -26.46 0.25 -0.47
C ASP A 50 -26.42 1.23 0.71
N GLN A 51 -26.19 0.75 1.93
CA GLN A 51 -25.99 1.57 3.14
C GLN A 51 -24.54 2.00 3.36
N GLY A 52 -23.63 1.65 2.45
CA GLY A 52 -22.23 2.04 2.53
C GLY A 52 -21.33 1.07 3.30
N TYR A 53 -21.79 -0.13 3.66
CA TYR A 53 -20.94 -1.09 4.39
C TYR A 53 -19.85 -1.68 3.48
N ALA A 54 -18.60 -1.23 3.67
CA ALA A 54 -17.48 -1.50 2.76
C ALA A 54 -17.24 -2.99 2.48
N GLU A 55 -17.30 -3.86 3.49
CA GLU A 55 -17.15 -5.31 3.33
C GLU A 55 -18.25 -5.89 2.42
N ALA A 56 -19.51 -5.48 2.61
CA ALA A 56 -20.61 -5.93 1.74
C ALA A 56 -20.45 -5.40 0.32
N GLN A 57 -20.01 -4.15 0.16
CA GLN A 57 -19.69 -3.59 -1.16
C GLN A 57 -18.61 -4.42 -1.86
N TYR A 58 -17.52 -4.77 -1.17
CA TYR A 58 -16.47 -5.63 -1.72
C TYR A 58 -17.03 -6.98 -2.20
N HIS A 59 -17.82 -7.66 -1.37
CA HIS A 59 -18.39 -8.96 -1.73
C HIS A 59 -19.44 -8.89 -2.84
N VAL A 60 -20.29 -7.86 -2.87
CA VAL A 60 -21.23 -7.65 -3.98
C VAL A 60 -20.48 -7.42 -5.29
N GLY A 61 -19.39 -6.65 -5.27
CA GLY A 61 -18.52 -6.49 -6.43
C GLY A 61 -17.94 -7.82 -6.90
N TRP A 62 -17.48 -8.66 -5.97
CA TRP A 62 -16.98 -10.00 -6.27
C TRP A 62 -18.02 -10.92 -6.90
N LEU A 63 -19.29 -10.87 -6.45
CA LEU A 63 -20.37 -11.65 -7.06
C LEU A 63 -20.63 -11.25 -8.51
N TYR A 64 -20.65 -9.93 -8.81
CA TYR A 64 -20.79 -9.43 -10.17
C TYR A 64 -19.60 -9.81 -11.07
N ALA A 65 -18.37 -9.75 -10.55
CA ALA A 65 -17.19 -10.08 -11.35
C ALA A 65 -17.13 -11.56 -11.75
N ASN A 66 -17.57 -12.46 -10.87
CA ASN A 66 -17.49 -13.90 -11.09
C ASN A 66 -18.78 -14.52 -11.67
N GLY A 67 -19.87 -13.76 -11.76
CA GLY A 67 -21.17 -14.30 -12.17
C GLY A 67 -21.76 -15.29 -11.16
N ASN A 68 -21.43 -15.11 -9.88
CA ASN A 68 -21.85 -16.02 -8.81
C ASN A 68 -23.25 -15.61 -8.33
N GLY A 69 -24.27 -16.35 -8.75
CA GLY A 69 -25.67 -16.02 -8.45
C GLY A 69 -26.21 -14.80 -9.19
N LEU A 70 -25.40 -14.20 -10.07
CA LEU A 70 -25.70 -13.01 -10.88
C LEU A 70 -25.13 -13.20 -12.29
N ALA A 71 -25.59 -12.42 -13.26
CA ALA A 71 -24.87 -12.29 -14.53
C ALA A 71 -23.55 -11.54 -14.31
N VAL A 72 -22.51 -11.92 -15.06
CA VAL A 72 -21.22 -11.21 -15.03
C VAL A 72 -21.40 -9.77 -15.47
N ASP A 73 -20.95 -8.83 -14.65
CA ASP A 73 -20.98 -7.40 -14.94
C ASP A 73 -19.78 -6.70 -14.27
N LEU A 74 -18.67 -6.59 -15.01
CA LEU A 74 -17.41 -6.05 -14.50
C LEU A 74 -17.50 -4.54 -14.20
N SER A 75 -18.34 -3.81 -14.94
CA SER A 75 -18.58 -2.39 -14.68
C SER A 75 -19.26 -2.18 -13.33
N ARG A 76 -20.30 -2.97 -13.04
CA ARG A 76 -20.94 -2.94 -11.70
C ARG A 76 -20.00 -3.44 -10.61
N ALA A 77 -19.21 -4.46 -10.88
CA ALA A 77 -18.20 -4.92 -9.92
C ALA A 77 -17.26 -3.78 -9.51
N LEU A 78 -16.77 -3.03 -10.50
CA LEU A 78 -15.89 -1.90 -10.30
C LEU A 78 -16.55 -0.76 -9.51
N GLU A 79 -17.83 -0.45 -9.75
CA GLU A 79 -18.57 0.55 -8.96
C GLU A 79 -18.58 0.19 -7.47
N PHE A 80 -18.91 -1.06 -7.15
CA PHE A 80 -18.93 -1.55 -5.77
C PHE A 80 -17.55 -1.59 -5.12
N TRP A 81 -16.54 -2.10 -5.84
CA TRP A 81 -15.17 -2.11 -5.34
C TRP A 81 -14.63 -0.70 -5.13
N THR A 82 -14.94 0.25 -6.01
CA THR A 82 -14.50 1.65 -5.85
C THR A 82 -15.13 2.26 -4.61
N ALA A 83 -16.43 2.05 -4.37
CA ALA A 83 -17.10 2.54 -3.17
C ALA A 83 -16.51 1.98 -1.85
N ALA A 84 -16.10 0.71 -1.84
CA ALA A 84 -15.41 0.11 -0.69
C ALA A 84 -13.95 0.63 -0.57
N ALA A 85 -13.26 0.77 -1.70
CA ALA A 85 -11.87 1.20 -1.77
C ALA A 85 -11.67 2.64 -1.28
N GLU A 86 -12.62 3.53 -1.57
CA GLU A 86 -12.66 4.91 -1.08
C GLU A 86 -12.80 5.00 0.46
N GLN A 87 -13.33 3.95 1.09
CA GLN A 87 -13.45 3.83 2.55
C GLN A 87 -12.22 3.20 3.20
N GLY A 88 -11.19 2.86 2.42
CA GLY A 88 -9.96 2.25 2.95
C GLY A 88 -10.01 0.71 3.03
N HIS A 89 -10.92 0.05 2.31
CA HIS A 89 -10.92 -1.42 2.24
C HIS A 89 -9.76 -1.91 1.36
N ALA A 90 -8.79 -2.64 1.95
CA ALA A 90 -7.55 -3.03 1.28
C ALA A 90 -7.78 -3.94 0.06
N ASP A 91 -8.59 -4.99 0.20
CA ASP A 91 -8.86 -5.92 -0.91
C ASP A 91 -9.64 -5.26 -2.06
N ALA A 92 -10.55 -4.34 -1.75
CA ALA A 92 -11.26 -3.56 -2.75
C ALA A 92 -10.30 -2.61 -3.49
N GLN A 93 -9.37 -1.94 -2.79
CA GLN A 93 -8.34 -1.13 -3.43
C GLN A 93 -7.47 -1.98 -4.38
N PHE A 94 -7.10 -3.19 -3.97
CA PHE A 94 -6.40 -4.13 -4.83
C PHE A 94 -7.23 -4.53 -6.07
N ALA A 95 -8.52 -4.85 -5.88
CA ALA A 95 -9.43 -5.22 -6.97
C ALA A 95 -9.61 -4.08 -8.00
N VAL A 96 -9.75 -2.83 -7.54
CA VAL A 96 -9.79 -1.65 -8.43
C VAL A 96 -8.46 -1.50 -9.19
N GLY A 97 -7.32 -1.69 -8.51
CA GLY A 97 -6.01 -1.68 -9.16
C GLY A 97 -5.88 -2.75 -10.25
N LEU A 98 -6.45 -3.93 -10.01
CA LEU A 98 -6.49 -5.02 -10.99
C LEU A 98 -7.34 -4.66 -12.20
N ALA A 99 -8.55 -4.12 -12.00
CA ALA A 99 -9.43 -3.70 -13.07
C ALA A 99 -8.78 -2.69 -14.01
N TYR A 100 -8.06 -1.69 -13.47
CA TYR A 100 -7.30 -0.73 -14.27
C TYR A 100 -6.06 -1.34 -14.95
N THR A 101 -5.49 -2.41 -14.39
CA THR A 101 -4.34 -3.12 -14.99
C THR A 101 -4.77 -3.95 -16.20
N THR A 102 -5.90 -4.66 -16.10
CA THR A 102 -6.42 -5.55 -17.14
C THR A 102 -7.30 -4.83 -18.16
N GLY A 103 -7.96 -3.73 -17.76
CA GLY A 103 -9.00 -3.07 -18.54
C GLY A 103 -10.38 -3.72 -18.38
N ASP A 104 -10.61 -4.41 -17.27
CA ASP A 104 -11.86 -5.11 -16.99
C ASP A 104 -12.91 -4.15 -16.44
N GLY A 105 -13.97 -3.90 -17.22
CA GLY A 105 -15.05 -2.97 -16.84
C GLY A 105 -14.65 -1.49 -16.87
N VAL A 106 -13.41 -1.18 -17.26
CA VAL A 106 -12.87 0.19 -17.38
C VAL A 106 -11.75 0.23 -18.41
N ASP A 107 -11.48 1.41 -18.98
CA ASP A 107 -10.30 1.60 -19.81
C ASP A 107 -9.03 1.35 -18.99
N ARG A 108 -8.11 0.58 -19.58
CA ARG A 108 -6.82 0.27 -18.96
C ARG A 108 -6.03 1.55 -18.67
N ASP A 109 -5.60 1.72 -17.43
CA ASP A 109 -4.81 2.86 -16.96
C ASP A 109 -3.85 2.41 -15.86
N LEU A 110 -2.59 2.17 -16.24
CA LEU A 110 -1.58 1.67 -15.31
C LEU A 110 -1.22 2.67 -14.21
N ASN A 111 -1.33 3.97 -14.46
CA ASN A 111 -1.02 4.98 -13.44
C ASN A 111 -2.09 4.94 -12.34
N ARG A 112 -3.37 4.89 -12.72
CA ARG A 112 -4.46 4.68 -11.76
C ARG A 112 -4.34 3.34 -11.04
N ALA A 113 -3.96 2.28 -11.75
CA ALA A 113 -3.74 0.97 -11.13
C ALA A 113 -2.70 1.05 -10.02
N VAL A 114 -1.55 1.69 -10.29
CA VAL A 114 -0.50 1.92 -9.30
C VAL A 114 -1.05 2.72 -8.12
N ASP A 115 -1.74 3.85 -8.33
CA ASP A 115 -2.33 4.63 -7.23
C ASP A 115 -3.18 3.79 -6.28
N TRP A 116 -3.98 2.87 -6.82
CA TRP A 116 -4.80 1.96 -6.02
C TRP A 116 -3.99 0.88 -5.31
N TYR A 117 -3.02 0.27 -5.99
CA TYR A 117 -2.11 -0.69 -5.36
C TYR A 117 -1.28 -0.07 -4.24
N LEU A 118 -0.82 1.18 -4.38
CA LEU A 118 -0.11 1.90 -3.32
C LEU A 118 -0.97 2.02 -2.05
N LYS A 119 -2.26 2.37 -2.22
CA LYS A 119 -3.21 2.47 -1.11
C LYS A 119 -3.37 1.11 -0.41
N ALA A 120 -3.59 0.03 -1.16
CA ALA A 120 -3.73 -1.31 -0.61
C ALA A 120 -2.44 -1.79 0.10
N ALA A 121 -1.28 -1.53 -0.49
CA ALA A 121 0.02 -1.88 0.05
C ALA A 121 0.33 -1.18 1.39
N ARG A 122 -0.08 0.08 1.54
CA ARG A 122 0.03 0.84 2.81
C ARG A 122 -0.82 0.25 3.92
N LEU A 123 -1.90 -0.45 3.57
CA LEU A 123 -2.74 -1.20 4.51
C LEU A 123 -2.27 -2.64 4.73
N GLY A 124 -1.11 -3.02 4.17
CA GLY A 124 -0.50 -4.33 4.39
C GLY A 124 -0.90 -5.42 3.38
N HIS A 125 -1.63 -5.09 2.31
CA HIS A 125 -1.99 -6.05 1.27
C HIS A 125 -0.74 -6.52 0.52
N GLN A 126 -0.38 -7.80 0.65
CA GLN A 126 0.87 -8.34 0.12
C GLN A 126 0.86 -8.43 -1.41
N ASP A 127 -0.22 -8.92 -2.02
CA ASP A 127 -0.26 -9.02 -3.49
C ASP A 127 -0.14 -7.66 -4.19
N ALA A 128 -0.69 -6.60 -3.58
CA ALA A 128 -0.50 -5.24 -4.07
C ALA A 128 0.99 -4.84 -4.06
N ARG A 129 1.72 -5.16 -2.99
CA ARG A 129 3.17 -4.91 -2.89
C ARG A 129 3.95 -5.69 -3.93
N ASP A 130 3.63 -6.96 -4.12
CA ASP A 130 4.32 -7.83 -5.09
C ASP A 130 4.10 -7.35 -6.53
N ILE A 131 2.87 -6.93 -6.87
CA ILE A 131 2.57 -6.34 -8.18
C ILE A 131 3.35 -5.05 -8.39
N LEU A 132 3.39 -4.15 -7.40
CA LEU A 132 4.16 -2.90 -7.49
C LEU A 132 5.65 -3.19 -7.74
N LEU A 133 6.23 -4.14 -7.00
CA LEU A 133 7.63 -4.51 -7.19
C LEU A 133 7.91 -5.07 -8.59
N ARG A 134 7.00 -5.90 -9.13
CA ARG A 134 7.10 -6.40 -10.50
C ARG A 134 7.02 -5.26 -11.52
N LEU A 135 6.04 -4.35 -11.38
CA LEU A 135 5.87 -3.20 -12.29
C LEU A 135 7.09 -2.27 -12.28
N ASN A 136 7.72 -2.08 -11.12
CA ASN A 136 8.98 -1.35 -10.98
C ASN A 136 10.15 -2.06 -11.67
N GLY A 137 10.29 -3.38 -11.46
CA GLY A 137 11.33 -4.20 -12.07
C GLY A 137 11.27 -4.19 -13.60
N ASP A 138 10.06 -4.21 -14.15
CA ASP A 138 9.79 -4.14 -15.59
C ASP A 138 9.96 -2.71 -16.16
N ARG A 139 10.32 -1.72 -15.32
CA ARG A 139 10.41 -0.29 -15.66
C ARG A 139 9.11 0.30 -16.22
N THR A 140 7.99 -0.32 -15.86
CA THR A 140 6.65 0.15 -16.26
C THR A 140 6.26 1.42 -15.51
N VAL A 141 6.79 1.57 -14.29
CA VAL A 141 6.64 2.74 -13.42
C VAL A 141 7.94 2.98 -12.66
N ASN A 142 8.21 4.24 -12.29
CA ASN A 142 9.37 4.59 -11.47
C ASN A 142 8.96 4.77 -10.00
N LEU A 143 8.55 3.67 -9.37
CA LEU A 143 7.96 3.66 -8.03
C LEU A 143 8.82 4.36 -6.96
N PHE A 144 10.15 4.32 -7.10
CA PHE A 144 11.05 4.92 -6.12
C PHE A 144 11.29 6.41 -6.34
N GLU A 145 11.13 6.92 -7.56
CA GLU A 145 11.13 8.36 -7.84
C GLU A 145 9.79 8.98 -7.44
N ASP A 146 8.69 8.32 -7.82
CA ASP A 146 7.33 8.85 -7.65
C ASP A 146 6.79 8.66 -6.22
N HIS A 147 7.16 7.56 -5.54
CA HIS A 147 6.61 7.15 -4.24
C HIS A 147 7.70 6.68 -3.25
N PRO A 148 8.65 7.56 -2.87
CA PRO A 148 9.82 7.20 -2.05
C PRO A 148 9.47 6.75 -0.61
N GLU A 149 8.24 6.92 -0.14
CA GLU A 149 7.76 6.39 1.14
C GLU A 149 7.58 4.87 1.15
N LEU A 150 7.27 4.25 0.00
CA LEU A 150 7.15 2.79 -0.10
C LEU A 150 8.49 2.08 -0.25
N ALA A 151 9.52 2.83 -0.65
CA ALA A 151 10.91 2.38 -0.60
C ALA A 151 11.33 1.95 0.82
N TYR A 152 10.65 2.44 1.87
CA TYR A 152 11.02 2.17 3.26
C TYR A 152 10.80 0.71 3.68
N GLU A 153 9.85 -0.01 3.07
CA GLU A 153 9.59 -1.42 3.40
C GLU A 153 10.22 -2.43 2.41
N SER A 154 10.68 -1.98 1.24
CA SER A 154 11.24 -2.83 0.18
C SER A 154 12.75 -2.66 -0.10
N TRP A 155 13.47 -1.85 0.68
CA TRP A 155 14.91 -1.62 0.53
C TRP A 155 15.82 -2.77 1.01
N PHE A 156 15.62 -3.93 0.40
CA PHE A 156 16.71 -4.84 0.08
C PHE A 156 17.03 -4.85 -1.44
N GLY A 157 16.62 -3.83 -2.23
CA GLY A 157 16.86 -3.83 -3.67
C GLY A 157 16.95 -2.45 -4.35
N TRP A 158 18.17 -1.92 -4.40
CA TRP A 158 18.81 -1.01 -5.39
C TRP A 158 18.09 0.18 -6.05
N GLY A 159 18.75 1.35 -5.94
CA GLY A 159 18.77 2.41 -6.97
C GLY A 159 18.81 3.83 -6.42
N ALA A 160 20.00 4.42 -6.22
CA ALA A 160 20.12 5.89 -6.10
C ALA A 160 21.23 6.46 -6.99
N GLU A 161 20.96 7.68 -7.45
CA GLU A 161 21.74 8.48 -8.38
C GLU A 161 23.15 8.82 -7.84
N VAL A 162 24.17 8.50 -8.63
CA VAL A 162 25.57 8.59 -8.24
C VAL A 162 26.09 10.02 -8.39
N ARG A 163 26.23 10.73 -7.27
CA ARG A 163 27.21 11.82 -7.10
C ARG A 163 28.18 11.43 -6.00
N GLY A 164 29.36 10.96 -6.41
CA GLY A 164 30.34 10.38 -5.50
C GLY A 164 31.10 11.44 -4.70
N GLU A 165 30.86 11.51 -3.40
CA GLU A 165 31.75 12.14 -2.42
C GLU A 165 32.32 11.07 -1.48
N ARG A 166 33.62 11.13 -1.16
CA ARG A 166 34.25 10.25 -0.16
C ARG A 166 34.13 10.88 1.22
N ILE A 167 33.69 10.11 2.22
CA ILE A 167 33.44 10.59 3.59
C ILE A 167 33.97 9.57 4.61
N ASN A 168 34.47 10.03 5.76
CA ASN A 168 35.04 9.17 6.82
C ASN A 168 34.02 8.77 7.88
N VAL A 169 34.11 7.53 8.38
CA VAL A 169 33.27 7.01 9.48
C VAL A 169 33.85 7.37 10.87
N ARG A 170 33.02 7.88 11.79
CA ARG A 170 33.41 8.34 13.13
C ARG A 170 33.31 7.29 14.25
N GLY A 171 32.52 6.22 14.08
CA GLY A 171 32.24 5.19 15.09
C GLY A 171 32.89 3.83 14.80
N GLY A 172 33.06 3.00 15.84
CA GLY A 172 33.54 1.61 15.72
C GLY A 172 32.41 0.59 15.46
N PRO A 173 32.71 -0.73 15.41
CA PRO A 173 31.76 -1.76 14.98
C PRO A 173 30.47 -1.74 15.81
N GLY A 174 29.31 -1.62 15.16
CA GLY A 174 28.01 -1.80 15.83
C GLY A 174 26.89 -0.79 15.53
N THR A 175 26.87 -0.12 14.39
CA THR A 175 25.80 0.85 14.06
C THR A 175 24.69 0.24 13.19
N SER A 176 23.62 -0.17 13.90
CA SER A 176 22.20 -0.30 13.53
C SER A 176 21.79 -1.02 12.23
N HIS A 177 21.33 -2.26 12.44
CA HIS A 177 20.27 -3.00 11.74
C HIS A 177 20.28 -2.97 10.20
N LYS A 178 20.82 -4.08 9.67
CA LYS A 178 20.52 -4.72 8.37
C LYS A 178 21.45 -4.53 7.17
N ILE A 179 22.71 -4.13 7.34
CA ILE A 179 23.82 -4.61 6.48
C ILE A 179 25.04 -4.93 7.34
N VAL A 180 25.47 -6.19 7.31
CA VAL A 180 26.62 -6.70 8.08
C VAL A 180 27.91 -6.30 7.36
N ALA A 181 28.42 -5.12 7.66
CA ALA A 181 29.82 -4.78 7.44
C ALA A 181 30.32 -4.03 8.68
N SER A 182 31.28 -4.61 9.39
CA SER A 182 31.99 -3.94 10.47
C SER A 182 32.97 -2.95 9.83
N LEU A 183 32.59 -1.68 9.73
CA LEU A 183 33.50 -0.64 9.26
C LEU A 183 34.34 -0.14 10.44
N ASP A 184 35.64 -0.04 10.20
CA ASP A 184 36.55 0.55 11.16
C ASP A 184 36.40 2.07 11.16
N LYS A 185 36.64 2.66 12.32
CA LYS A 185 36.69 4.11 12.43
C LYS A 185 37.77 4.65 11.50
N GLY A 186 37.41 5.61 10.66
CA GLY A 186 38.31 6.19 9.65
C GLY A 186 38.25 5.50 8.29
N SER A 187 37.42 4.46 8.10
CA SER A 187 37.15 3.93 6.76
C SER A 187 36.54 5.03 5.87
N GLU A 188 37.07 5.13 4.64
CA GLU A 188 36.47 5.95 3.58
C GLU A 188 35.32 5.19 2.96
N VAL A 189 34.17 5.85 2.87
CA VAL A 189 32.99 5.33 2.15
C VAL A 189 32.62 6.28 1.03
N ARG A 190 32.16 5.73 -0.09
CA ARG A 190 31.66 6.55 -1.21
C ARG A 190 30.18 6.79 -1.01
N VAL A 191 29.78 8.02 -0.73
CA VAL A 191 28.36 8.39 -0.67
C VAL A 191 27.79 8.41 -2.08
N VAL A 192 26.64 7.78 -2.24
CA VAL A 192 25.88 7.64 -3.48
C VAL A 192 24.43 8.09 -3.32
N GLY A 193 24.05 8.59 -2.15
CA GLY A 193 22.73 9.16 -1.92
C GLY A 193 22.59 9.73 -0.51
N ARG A 194 21.61 10.61 -0.31
CA ARG A 194 21.27 11.17 1.00
C ARG A 194 19.76 11.36 1.11
N ARG A 195 19.19 11.06 2.28
CA ARG A 195 17.80 11.39 2.63
C ARG A 195 17.70 11.81 4.09
N GLY A 196 17.45 13.10 4.33
CA GLY A 196 17.46 13.70 5.66
C GLY A 196 18.83 13.54 6.33
N ASP A 197 18.85 12.89 7.49
CA ASP A 197 20.07 12.56 8.22
C ASP A 197 20.68 11.21 7.79
N TRP A 198 20.09 10.47 6.85
CA TRP A 198 20.64 9.20 6.38
C TRP A 198 21.42 9.35 5.07
N TYR A 199 22.51 8.60 4.92
CA TYR A 199 23.38 8.59 3.75
C TYR A 199 23.50 7.17 3.20
N MET A 200 23.29 7.01 1.89
CA MET A 200 23.57 5.76 1.18
C MET A 200 25.03 5.77 0.73
N VAL A 201 25.76 4.70 1.06
CA VAL A 201 27.20 4.59 0.84
C VAL A 201 27.54 3.28 0.16
N VAL A 202 28.60 3.28 -0.65
CA VAL A 202 29.21 2.09 -1.24
C VAL A 202 30.44 1.73 -0.42
N LEU A 203 30.48 0.48 0.02
CA LEU A 203 31.56 -0.17 0.73
C LEU A 203 32.33 -1.06 -0.26
N PRO A 204 33.67 -0.96 -0.31
CA PRO A 204 34.47 -1.90 -1.09
C PRO A 204 34.27 -3.30 -0.52
N GLY A 205 34.08 -4.29 -1.40
CA GLY A 205 33.98 -5.68 -0.98
C GLY A 205 35.35 -6.29 -0.66
N ASP A 206 35.42 -7.07 0.42
CA ASP A 206 36.63 -7.80 0.78
C ASP A 206 36.71 -9.11 -0.02
N GLY A 207 37.87 -9.41 -0.60
CA GLY A 207 38.20 -10.77 -1.05
C GLY A 207 37.44 -11.29 -2.29
N GLY A 208 36.98 -10.41 -3.18
CA GLY A 208 36.40 -10.80 -4.48
C GLY A 208 34.88 -10.77 -4.55
N ASP A 209 34.19 -10.49 -3.43
CA ASP A 209 32.81 -10.02 -3.47
C ASP A 209 32.80 -8.57 -3.97
N GLY A 210 31.93 -8.25 -4.93
CA GLY A 210 31.82 -6.88 -5.46
C GLY A 210 31.41 -5.83 -4.42
N ASP A 211 31.42 -4.56 -4.84
CA ASP A 211 30.97 -3.41 -4.05
C ASP A 211 29.61 -3.66 -3.36
N ARG A 212 29.51 -3.36 -2.06
CA ARG A 212 28.29 -3.48 -1.26
C ARG A 212 27.71 -2.09 -0.98
N VAL A 213 26.39 -1.94 -0.86
CA VAL A 213 25.74 -0.64 -0.57
C VAL A 213 25.16 -0.68 0.84
N ALA A 214 25.25 0.39 1.62
CA ALA A 214 24.67 0.51 2.97
C ALA A 214 24.12 1.90 3.30
N TRP A 215 23.24 1.98 4.30
CA TRP A 215 22.78 3.25 4.86
C TRP A 215 23.47 3.54 6.19
N ILE A 216 23.98 4.75 6.34
CA ILE A 216 24.65 5.23 7.55
C ILE A 216 23.99 6.52 8.00
N PHE A 217 23.74 6.65 9.30
CA PHE A 217 23.23 7.89 9.88
C PHE A 217 24.32 8.97 9.88
N GLY A 218 23.96 10.20 9.53
CA GLY A 218 24.86 11.30 9.21
C GLY A 218 25.73 11.74 10.37
N SER A 219 25.27 11.54 11.62
CA SER A 219 26.08 11.80 12.81
C SER A 219 27.31 10.88 12.92
N LEU A 220 27.31 9.76 12.18
CA LEU A 220 28.42 8.80 12.12
C LEU A 220 29.42 9.13 11.01
N LEU A 221 29.17 10.17 10.21
CA LEU A 221 30.02 10.57 9.10
C LEU A 221 30.74 11.90 9.40
N SER A 222 31.96 12.03 8.89
CA SER A 222 32.67 13.30 8.79
C SER A 222 33.22 13.50 7.40
N ARG A 223 32.90 14.67 6.83
CA ARG A 223 33.49 15.13 5.57
C ARG A 223 35.00 15.18 5.68
N THR A 224 35.69 14.65 4.68
CA THR A 224 37.09 14.92 4.45
C THR A 224 37.18 16.32 3.85
N SER A 225 37.88 17.23 4.53
CA SER A 225 38.35 18.46 3.89
C SER A 225 39.54 18.06 3.01
N GLY A 226 39.32 18.06 1.70
CA GLY A 226 40.42 18.11 0.73
C GLY A 226 41.11 19.47 0.78
#